data_AF-A0A7Z9GWS5-F1
#
_entry.id   AF-A0A7Z9GWS5-F1
#
_cell.length_a   1.000
_cell.length_b   1.000
_cell.length_c   1.000
_cell.angle_alpha   90.00
_cell.angle_beta   90.00
_cell.angle_gamma   90.00
#
_symmetry.space_group_name_H-M   'P 1'
#
loop_
_entity.id
_entity.type
_entity.pdbx_description
1 polymer ?
#
loop_
_entity_poly.entity_id
_entity_poly.type
_entity_poly.pdbx_seq_one_letter_code
_entity_poly.pdbx_strand_id
1 'polypeptide(L)'
;MFRLSLKSALVVILLSTNTQAQQQDWPYRPAVMPTIPTVAEADWISNDIDAFIVQQLQQQGLKPAKRANRQTLVRRLYLDLIGLPPSPQEVSDFLADQSPQAYSQLVDKLLKDPRYGEHWARYWLDLARYADTAGYEGDPDLPHVWRYRDYVIDSFNRDKPYDKFIREQLAGDELQDILGAGELPNAPPEPLVAMTFLRLAPFTEPRGDESRHELLSEMTSTVSSVFLGLTVGCAKCHNHKYDPIPTEDFYRLKAFFATVQIPPPLRGDGFQIGGPTPAAFYRKGEADWAKKKETQLREQAASAAKELVTLSSQLQQKLKLQAGFGIQTLGGSFGNDYFFDRRQVTDNKPHTTVITASKGRWQYYTDGRLSTDQGSLSGSNRGHWYNGLTKPSYLSLGAATNGTGKPELAFFNGRISQILVFNRPLTAAEVNLSIEKLKDLEGLRFWLDASDLDGDPATANPQAGSVVASWKD
;
A
#
# COMPACT_ATOMS: atom_id res chain seq x y z
N MET A 1 7.39 -68.15 -61.24
CA MET A 1 7.12 -66.71 -61.52
C MET A 1 5.67 -66.42 -61.14
N PHE A 2 5.46 -65.29 -60.48
CA PHE A 2 4.38 -65.01 -59.55
C PHE A 2 2.96 -64.97 -60.14
N ARG A 3 1.98 -65.44 -59.35
CA ARG A 3 0.55 -65.13 -59.47
C ARG A 3 0.08 -64.39 -58.22
N LEU A 4 -0.85 -63.46 -58.48
CA LEU A 4 -1.53 -62.46 -57.66
C LEU A 4 -1.89 -62.83 -56.21
N SER A 5 -1.80 -61.84 -55.31
CA SER A 5 -2.84 -61.56 -54.29
C SER A 5 -2.63 -60.22 -53.55
N LEU A 6 -3.72 -59.43 -53.50
CA LEU A 6 -4.20 -58.52 -52.45
C LEU A 6 -3.44 -57.24 -52.01
N LYS A 7 -4.22 -56.14 -52.06
CA LYS A 7 -4.31 -55.02 -51.10
C LYS A 7 -3.17 -54.00 -51.06
N SER A 8 -3.42 -52.83 -51.64
CA SER A 8 -3.64 -51.59 -50.86
C SER A 8 -3.95 -50.43 -51.81
N ALA A 9 -5.16 -49.90 -51.71
CA ALA A 9 -5.49 -48.60 -52.26
C ALA A 9 -4.77 -47.54 -51.45
N LEU A 10 -3.67 -47.00 -51.98
CA LEU A 10 -3.13 -45.73 -51.51
C LEU A 10 -3.76 -44.64 -52.40
N VAL A 11 -4.99 -44.27 -52.08
CA VAL A 11 -5.50 -42.96 -52.49
C VAL A 11 -4.69 -41.98 -51.65
N VAL A 12 -3.63 -41.44 -52.27
CA VAL A 12 -3.00 -40.23 -51.79
C VAL A 12 -4.09 -39.17 -51.90
N ILE A 13 -4.78 -38.92 -50.80
CA ILE A 13 -5.47 -37.66 -50.58
C ILE A 13 -4.34 -36.64 -50.65
N LEU A 14 -4.21 -36.03 -51.83
CA LEU A 14 -3.71 -34.68 -51.94
C LEU A 14 -4.62 -33.87 -51.02
N LEU A 15 -4.24 -33.80 -49.74
CA LEU A 15 -4.49 -32.63 -48.95
C LEU A 15 -3.82 -31.55 -49.78
N SER A 16 -4.61 -30.93 -50.65
CA SER A 16 -4.41 -29.57 -51.09
C SER A 16 -4.16 -28.82 -49.79
N THR A 17 -2.89 -28.69 -49.44
CA THR A 17 -2.41 -27.66 -48.56
C THR A 17 -2.99 -26.42 -49.19
N ASN A 18 -4.06 -25.91 -48.58
CA ASN A 18 -4.53 -24.58 -48.85
C ASN A 18 -3.40 -23.67 -48.39
N THR A 19 -2.38 -23.54 -49.23
CA THR A 19 -1.45 -22.42 -49.31
C THR A 19 -2.23 -21.20 -49.82
N GLN A 20 -3.38 -20.93 -49.21
CA GLN A 20 -3.73 -19.57 -48.86
C GLN A 20 -2.89 -19.27 -47.62
N ALA A 21 -1.59 -19.09 -47.84
CA ALA A 21 -0.87 -18.04 -47.13
C ALA A 21 -1.57 -16.73 -47.53
N GLN A 22 -2.74 -16.49 -46.95
CA GLN A 22 -3.46 -15.25 -47.12
C GLN A 22 -2.68 -14.25 -46.31
N GLN A 23 -1.78 -13.62 -47.04
CA GLN A 23 -1.07 -12.38 -46.81
C GLN A 23 -2.02 -11.34 -46.20
N GLN A 24 -2.43 -11.50 -44.95
CA GLN A 24 -3.08 -10.47 -44.17
C GLN A 24 -1.97 -9.70 -43.47
N ASP A 25 -1.45 -8.74 -44.21
CA ASP A 25 -0.42 -7.78 -43.80
C ASP A 25 -0.94 -6.72 -42.81
N TRP A 26 -2.23 -6.75 -42.46
CA TRP A 26 -2.84 -5.87 -41.47
C TRP A 26 -2.76 -6.52 -40.07
N PRO A 27 -2.35 -5.80 -39.01
CA PRO A 27 -2.12 -4.35 -38.93
C PRO A 27 -0.66 -3.90 -39.18
N TYR A 28 0.23 -4.77 -39.68
CA TYR A 28 1.68 -4.53 -39.78
C TYR A 28 2.14 -3.73 -41.02
N ARG A 29 1.21 -3.21 -41.81
CA ARG A 29 1.48 -2.28 -42.92
C ARG A 29 0.68 -0.99 -42.77
N PRO A 30 1.20 0.15 -43.26
CA PRO A 30 0.47 1.40 -43.26
C PRO A 30 -0.91 1.25 -43.91
N ALA A 31 -1.93 1.85 -43.29
CA ALA A 31 -3.25 1.95 -43.88
C ALA A 31 -3.16 2.77 -45.18
N VAL A 32 -3.73 2.24 -46.26
CA VAL A 32 -3.90 2.96 -47.52
C VAL A 32 -5.36 3.37 -47.66
N MET A 33 -5.61 4.59 -48.15
CA MET A 33 -6.98 5.04 -48.41
C MET A 33 -7.60 4.18 -49.51
N PRO A 34 -8.66 3.41 -49.23
CA PRO A 34 -9.30 2.57 -50.22
C PRO A 34 -10.14 3.41 -51.18
N THR A 35 -10.27 2.95 -52.42
CA THR A 35 -11.24 3.52 -53.36
C THR A 35 -12.65 3.18 -52.90
N ILE A 36 -13.51 4.19 -52.77
CA ILE A 36 -14.91 4.01 -52.32
C ILE A 36 -15.70 3.21 -53.38
N PRO A 37 -16.37 2.12 -53.01
CA PRO A 37 -17.16 1.31 -53.92
C PRO A 37 -18.35 2.09 -54.50
N THR A 38 -18.65 1.86 -55.78
CA THR A 38 -19.92 2.28 -56.38
C THR A 38 -20.94 1.16 -56.20
N VAL A 39 -22.05 1.44 -55.53
CA VAL A 39 -23.14 0.47 -55.26
C VAL A 39 -24.49 1.03 -55.72
N ALA A 40 -25.45 0.14 -55.99
CA ALA A 40 -26.73 0.49 -56.59
C ALA A 40 -27.72 1.15 -55.60
N GLU A 41 -27.67 0.79 -54.31
CA GLU A 41 -28.56 1.30 -53.26
C GLU A 41 -28.10 2.65 -52.71
N ALA A 42 -27.99 3.66 -53.59
CA ALA A 42 -27.55 5.01 -53.23
C ALA A 42 -28.37 5.63 -52.08
N ASP A 43 -29.67 5.34 -52.01
CA ASP A 43 -30.58 5.85 -50.97
C ASP A 43 -30.25 5.38 -49.54
N TRP A 44 -29.43 4.32 -49.39
CA TRP A 44 -29.00 3.81 -48.08
C TRP A 44 -27.66 4.41 -47.62
N ILE A 45 -26.91 5.04 -48.52
CA ILE A 45 -25.57 5.55 -48.25
C ILE A 45 -25.70 6.94 -47.62
N SER A 46 -25.31 7.08 -46.35
CA SER A 46 -25.21 8.37 -45.65
C SER A 46 -23.78 8.89 -45.56
N ASN A 47 -22.78 8.01 -45.65
CA ASN A 47 -21.36 8.34 -45.71
C ASN A 47 -20.56 7.26 -46.47
N ASP A 48 -19.27 7.49 -46.69
CA ASP A 48 -18.41 6.60 -47.45
C ASP A 48 -18.30 5.17 -46.87
N ILE A 49 -18.44 5.00 -45.55
CA ILE A 49 -18.38 3.70 -44.87
C ILE A 49 -19.59 2.83 -45.27
N ASP A 50 -20.76 3.44 -45.43
CA ASP A 50 -21.98 2.73 -45.81
C ASP A 50 -21.84 2.05 -47.18
N ALA A 51 -21.08 2.65 -48.11
CA ALA A 51 -20.82 2.08 -49.43
C ALA A 51 -20.04 0.75 -49.33
N PHE A 52 -19.06 0.65 -48.42
CA PHE A 52 -18.34 -0.60 -48.17
C PHE A 52 -19.24 -1.66 -47.52
N ILE A 53 -20.11 -1.27 -46.58
CA ILE A 53 -21.06 -2.19 -45.95
C ILE A 53 -22.05 -2.74 -46.99
N VAL A 54 -22.62 -1.87 -47.82
CA VAL A 54 -23.57 -2.26 -48.88
C VAL A 54 -22.90 -3.18 -49.89
N GLN A 55 -21.67 -2.86 -50.32
CA GLN A 55 -20.92 -3.72 -51.24
C GLN A 55 -20.77 -5.14 -50.66
N GLN A 56 -20.40 -5.25 -49.39
CA GLN A 56 -20.23 -6.55 -48.74
C GLN A 56 -21.57 -7.31 -48.62
N LEU A 57 -22.66 -6.61 -48.28
CA LEU A 57 -23.99 -7.22 -48.23
C LEU A 57 -24.42 -7.76 -49.61
N GLN A 58 -24.25 -6.95 -50.66
CA GLN A 58 -24.58 -7.35 -52.03
C GLN A 58 -23.78 -8.58 -52.48
N GLN A 59 -22.47 -8.63 -52.17
CA GLN A 59 -21.63 -9.80 -52.48
C GLN A 59 -22.12 -11.07 -51.79
N GLN A 60 -22.72 -10.95 -50.60
CA GLN A 60 -23.32 -12.06 -49.86
C GLN A 60 -24.79 -12.32 -50.23
N GLY A 61 -25.34 -11.60 -51.23
CA GLY A 61 -26.74 -11.71 -51.62
C GLY A 61 -27.73 -11.18 -50.57
N LEU A 62 -27.24 -10.37 -49.62
CA LEU A 62 -28.02 -9.75 -48.55
C LEU A 62 -28.43 -8.33 -48.94
N LYS A 63 -29.52 -7.85 -48.33
CA LYS A 63 -29.97 -6.47 -48.45
C LYS A 63 -29.88 -5.77 -47.09
N PRO A 64 -29.61 -4.46 -47.06
CA PRO A 64 -29.63 -3.72 -45.81
C PRO A 64 -30.97 -3.83 -45.09
N ALA A 65 -30.92 -3.91 -43.76
CA ALA A 65 -32.13 -3.96 -42.94
C ALA A 65 -32.88 -2.62 -43.01
N LYS A 66 -34.22 -2.70 -42.96
CA LYS A 66 -35.06 -1.49 -42.85
C LYS A 66 -34.75 -0.75 -41.55
N ARG A 67 -34.78 0.58 -41.60
CA ARG A 67 -34.65 1.41 -40.40
C ARG A 67 -35.73 1.04 -39.39
N ALA A 68 -35.35 0.93 -38.12
CA ALA A 68 -36.28 0.64 -37.05
C ALA A 68 -37.33 1.77 -36.91
N ASN A 69 -38.52 1.43 -36.39
CA ASN A 69 -39.54 2.44 -36.09
C ASN A 69 -39.06 3.42 -35.01
N ARG A 70 -39.67 4.61 -34.93
CA ARG A 70 -39.23 5.69 -34.03
C ARG A 70 -39.22 5.27 -32.56
N GLN A 71 -40.21 4.48 -32.13
CA GLN A 71 -40.31 3.93 -30.77
C GLN A 71 -39.11 3.04 -30.42
N THR A 72 -38.68 2.20 -31.37
CA THR A 72 -37.52 1.33 -31.20
C THR A 72 -36.23 2.14 -31.21
N LEU A 73 -36.13 3.14 -32.09
CA LEU A 73 -34.95 4.00 -32.18
C LEU A 73 -34.69 4.78 -30.89
N VAL A 74 -35.71 5.43 -30.32
CA VAL A 74 -35.54 6.18 -29.07
C VAL A 74 -35.11 5.26 -27.93
N ARG A 75 -35.71 4.07 -27.80
CA ARG A 75 -35.31 3.10 -26.78
C ARG A 75 -33.84 2.67 -26.94
N ARG A 76 -33.40 2.38 -28.17
CA ARG A 76 -32.02 1.97 -28.46
C ARG A 76 -31.04 3.10 -28.15
N LEU A 77 -31.30 4.33 -28.62
CA LEU A 77 -30.45 5.48 -28.34
C LEU A 77 -30.20 5.69 -26.85
N TYR A 78 -31.25 5.64 -26.04
CA TYR A 78 -31.15 5.81 -24.59
C TYR A 78 -30.35 4.67 -23.93
N LEU A 79 -30.62 3.42 -24.30
CA LEU A 79 -29.89 2.27 -23.75
C LEU A 79 -28.42 2.25 -24.19
N ASP A 80 -28.13 2.56 -25.45
CA ASP A 80 -26.79 2.49 -26.03
C ASP A 80 -25.92 3.68 -25.58
N LEU A 81 -26.49 4.88 -25.45
CA LEU A 81 -25.70 6.07 -25.11
C LEU A 81 -25.59 6.28 -23.60
N ILE A 82 -26.66 6.07 -22.84
CA ILE A 82 -26.68 6.39 -21.40
C ILE A 82 -27.03 5.19 -20.51
N GLY A 83 -27.23 4.00 -21.07
CA GLY A 83 -27.45 2.76 -20.30
C GLY A 83 -28.82 2.61 -19.64
N LEU A 84 -29.74 3.54 -19.84
CA LEU A 84 -31.05 3.57 -19.18
C LEU A 84 -32.17 3.69 -20.20
N PRO A 85 -33.36 3.12 -19.96
CA PRO A 85 -34.49 3.33 -20.86
C PRO A 85 -35.01 4.78 -20.78
N PRO A 86 -35.62 5.31 -21.87
CA PRO A 86 -36.24 6.63 -21.83
C PRO A 86 -37.49 6.62 -20.95
N SER A 87 -37.81 7.77 -20.35
CA SER A 87 -39.09 7.98 -19.67
C SER A 87 -40.26 8.05 -20.68
N PRO A 88 -41.52 7.80 -20.25
CA PRO A 88 -42.67 7.94 -21.13
C PRO A 88 -42.79 9.32 -21.79
N GLN A 89 -42.43 10.38 -21.06
CA GLN A 89 -42.44 11.74 -21.59
C GLN A 89 -41.39 11.93 -22.70
N GLU A 90 -40.16 11.48 -22.47
CA GLU A 90 -39.08 11.57 -23.48
C GLU A 90 -39.41 10.79 -24.76
N VAL A 91 -40.10 9.64 -24.64
CA VAL A 91 -40.62 8.92 -25.80
C VAL A 91 -41.69 9.74 -26.51
N SER A 92 -42.66 10.29 -25.78
CA SER A 92 -43.73 11.12 -26.34
C SER A 92 -43.18 12.33 -27.09
N ASP A 93 -42.22 13.04 -26.48
CA ASP A 93 -41.58 14.24 -27.05
C ASP A 93 -40.85 13.88 -28.35
N PHE A 94 -40.06 12.79 -28.34
CA PHE A 94 -39.37 12.34 -29.55
C PHE A 94 -40.34 11.88 -30.64
N LEU A 95 -41.46 11.24 -30.30
CA LEU A 95 -42.45 10.83 -31.29
C LEU A 95 -43.23 12.02 -31.87
N ALA A 96 -43.45 13.07 -31.07
CA ALA A 96 -44.12 14.29 -31.51
C ALA A 96 -43.23 15.15 -32.43
N ASP A 97 -41.90 15.12 -32.24
CA ASP A 97 -40.97 15.88 -33.07
C ASP A 97 -40.82 15.28 -34.49
N GLN A 98 -41.52 15.89 -35.46
CA GLN A 98 -41.45 15.52 -36.88
C GLN A 98 -40.31 16.21 -37.65
N SER A 99 -39.43 16.95 -36.96
CA SER A 99 -38.26 17.57 -37.58
C SER A 99 -37.36 16.52 -38.25
N PRO A 100 -36.80 16.81 -39.44
CA PRO A 100 -35.80 15.94 -40.04
C PRO A 100 -34.53 15.81 -39.16
N GLN A 101 -34.31 16.72 -38.22
CA GLN A 101 -33.18 16.69 -37.27
C GLN A 101 -33.52 16.07 -35.91
N ALA A 102 -34.76 15.60 -35.68
CA ALA A 102 -35.18 15.06 -34.38
C ALA A 102 -34.24 13.96 -33.85
N TYR A 103 -33.76 13.09 -34.75
CA TYR A 103 -32.83 12.01 -34.40
C TYR A 103 -31.46 12.53 -33.99
N SER A 104 -30.84 13.41 -34.78
CA SER A 104 -29.50 13.95 -34.47
C SER A 104 -29.52 14.81 -33.22
N GLN A 105 -30.56 15.63 -33.04
CA GLN A 105 -30.73 16.44 -31.83
C GLN A 105 -30.87 15.58 -30.57
N LEU A 106 -31.58 14.44 -30.66
CA LEU A 106 -31.66 13.51 -29.54
C LEU A 106 -30.30 12.86 -29.24
N VAL A 107 -29.53 12.47 -30.27
CA VAL A 107 -28.17 11.95 -30.10
C VAL A 107 -27.29 12.99 -29.41
N ASP A 108 -27.27 14.24 -29.89
CA ASP A 108 -26.49 15.33 -29.30
C ASP A 108 -26.90 15.62 -27.84
N LYS A 109 -28.20 15.54 -27.55
CA LYS A 109 -28.72 15.67 -26.17
C LYS A 109 -28.18 14.57 -25.27
N LEU A 110 -28.20 13.32 -25.73
CA LEU A 110 -27.76 12.17 -24.94
C LEU A 110 -26.25 12.12 -24.77
N LEU A 111 -25.47 12.51 -25.77
CA LEU A 111 -24.01 12.63 -25.67
C LEU A 111 -23.58 13.71 -24.67
N LYS A 112 -24.40 14.76 -24.48
CA LYS A 112 -24.18 15.81 -23.47
C LYS A 112 -24.72 15.47 -22.09
N ASP A 113 -25.41 14.34 -21.93
CA ASP A 113 -25.94 13.91 -20.64
C ASP A 113 -24.81 13.35 -19.77
N PRO A 114 -24.64 13.78 -18.50
CA PRO A 114 -23.58 13.26 -17.63
C PRO A 114 -23.56 11.74 -17.46
N ARG A 115 -24.71 11.08 -17.64
CA ARG A 115 -24.86 9.62 -17.59
C ARG A 115 -24.17 8.92 -18.77
N TYR A 116 -23.89 9.63 -19.86
CA TYR A 116 -23.09 9.10 -20.97
C TYR A 116 -21.72 8.65 -20.48
N GLY A 117 -20.99 9.53 -19.78
CA GLY A 117 -19.70 9.20 -19.20
C GLY A 117 -19.78 8.09 -18.16
N GLU A 118 -20.82 8.04 -17.34
CA GLU A 118 -21.03 6.95 -16.36
C GLU A 118 -21.24 5.60 -17.05
N HIS A 119 -22.01 5.57 -18.14
CA HIS A 119 -22.28 4.36 -18.91
C HIS A 119 -21.02 3.84 -19.62
N TRP A 120 -20.32 4.73 -20.33
CA TRP A 120 -19.15 4.36 -21.14
C TRP A 120 -17.90 4.11 -20.30
N ALA A 121 -17.73 4.83 -19.18
CA ALA A 121 -16.64 4.58 -18.24
C ALA A 121 -16.65 3.15 -17.70
N ARG A 122 -17.82 2.53 -17.50
CA ARG A 122 -17.91 1.13 -17.03
C ARG A 122 -17.12 0.18 -17.93
N TYR A 123 -17.28 0.31 -19.25
CA TYR A 123 -16.55 -0.53 -20.20
C TYR A 123 -15.04 -0.26 -20.16
N TRP A 124 -14.64 1.01 -20.00
CA TRP A 124 -13.22 1.35 -19.84
C TRP A 124 -12.63 0.81 -18.53
N LEU A 125 -13.38 0.89 -17.44
CA LEU A 125 -12.96 0.43 -16.13
C LEU A 125 -12.77 -1.09 -16.09
N ASP A 126 -13.58 -1.84 -16.83
CA ASP A 126 -13.36 -3.28 -17.06
C ASP A 126 -12.01 -3.53 -17.75
N LEU A 127 -11.68 -2.76 -18.81
CA LEU A 127 -10.39 -2.85 -19.51
C LEU A 127 -9.21 -2.45 -18.63
N ALA A 128 -9.40 -1.43 -17.80
CA ALA A 128 -8.42 -0.96 -16.84
C ALA A 128 -8.26 -1.90 -15.63
N ARG A 129 -9.10 -2.94 -15.49
CA ARG A 129 -9.12 -3.85 -14.34
C ARG A 129 -9.38 -3.13 -13.02
N TYR A 130 -10.26 -2.13 -13.06
CA TYR A 130 -10.63 -1.35 -11.88
C TYR A 130 -11.34 -2.22 -10.85
N ALA A 131 -10.93 -2.09 -9.59
CA ALA A 131 -11.65 -2.59 -8.42
C ALA A 131 -11.42 -1.60 -7.27
N ASP A 132 -12.35 -1.58 -6.30
CA ASP A 132 -12.20 -0.79 -5.07
C ASP A 132 -11.20 -1.43 -4.08
N THR A 133 -10.68 -2.62 -4.41
CA THR A 133 -9.66 -3.39 -3.67
C THR A 133 -8.53 -3.82 -4.59
N ALA A 134 -7.41 -4.32 -4.05
CA ALA A 134 -6.26 -4.74 -4.89
C ALA A 134 -6.47 -6.07 -5.65
N GLY A 135 -7.49 -6.85 -5.31
CA GLY A 135 -7.91 -8.05 -6.06
C GLY A 135 -6.92 -9.21 -6.04
N TYR A 136 -6.00 -9.26 -5.07
CA TYR A 136 -4.95 -10.29 -4.98
C TYR A 136 -4.75 -10.80 -3.53
N GLU A 137 -3.71 -11.59 -3.23
CA GLU A 137 -3.55 -12.40 -1.99
C GLU A 137 -4.00 -11.73 -0.67
N GLY A 138 -3.74 -10.43 -0.48
CA GLY A 138 -4.14 -9.68 0.73
C GLY A 138 -5.42 -8.84 0.59
N ASP A 139 -5.93 -8.70 -0.63
CA ASP A 139 -7.09 -7.91 -1.07
C ASP A 139 -7.44 -6.66 -0.23
N PRO A 140 -6.47 -5.74 0.01
CA PRO A 140 -6.73 -4.52 0.75
C PRO A 140 -7.64 -3.56 -0.02
N ASP A 141 -8.41 -2.77 0.72
CA ASP A 141 -9.14 -1.62 0.16
C ASP A 141 -8.17 -0.60 -0.45
N LEU A 142 -8.58 0.01 -1.56
CA LEU A 142 -7.87 1.10 -2.22
C LEU A 142 -8.63 2.43 -1.99
N PRO A 143 -8.38 3.16 -0.88
CA PRO A 143 -9.24 4.23 -0.41
C PRO A 143 -9.35 5.46 -1.34
N HIS A 144 -8.48 5.57 -2.34
CA HIS A 144 -8.43 6.70 -3.27
C HIS A 144 -8.59 6.30 -4.74
N VAL A 145 -8.80 5.02 -5.04
CA VAL A 145 -8.88 4.53 -6.44
C VAL A 145 -10.11 5.08 -7.17
N TRP A 146 -11.18 5.41 -6.45
CA TRP A 146 -12.38 6.06 -6.99
C TRP A 146 -12.08 7.35 -7.76
N ARG A 147 -10.95 8.03 -7.47
CA ARG A 147 -10.50 9.20 -8.25
C ARG A 147 -10.18 8.84 -9.70
N TYR A 148 -9.65 7.65 -9.95
CA TYR A 148 -9.42 7.15 -11.30
C TYR A 148 -10.74 6.86 -12.02
N ARG A 149 -11.72 6.25 -11.33
CA ARG A 149 -13.08 6.07 -11.87
C ARG A 149 -13.67 7.40 -12.31
N ASP A 150 -13.62 8.41 -11.45
CA ASP A 150 -14.19 9.72 -11.75
C ASP A 150 -13.40 10.45 -12.85
N TYR A 151 -12.07 10.31 -12.89
CA TYR A 151 -11.25 10.78 -14.01
C TYR A 151 -11.70 10.18 -15.36
N VAL A 152 -12.01 8.88 -15.42
CA VAL A 152 -12.49 8.22 -16.64
C VAL A 152 -13.87 8.76 -17.03
N ILE A 153 -14.81 8.85 -16.09
CA ILE A 153 -16.17 9.40 -16.31
C ILE A 153 -16.07 10.83 -16.87
N ASP A 154 -15.26 11.67 -16.23
CA ASP A 154 -15.07 13.06 -16.62
C ASP A 154 -14.32 13.21 -17.95
N SER A 155 -13.47 12.24 -18.31
CA SER A 155 -12.79 12.22 -19.61
C SER A 155 -13.78 11.96 -20.75
N PHE A 156 -14.73 11.02 -20.56
CA PHE A 156 -15.81 10.79 -21.53
C PHE A 156 -16.76 11.99 -21.63
N ASN A 157 -17.22 12.52 -20.49
CA ASN A 157 -18.19 13.63 -20.47
C ASN A 157 -17.61 14.95 -21.03
N ARG A 158 -16.29 15.16 -20.95
CA ARG A 158 -15.61 16.33 -21.51
C ARG A 158 -15.11 16.11 -22.95
N ASP A 159 -15.42 14.96 -23.55
CA ASP A 159 -14.92 14.58 -24.88
C ASP A 159 -13.39 14.74 -24.99
N LYS A 160 -12.67 14.19 -23.98
CA LYS A 160 -11.22 14.30 -23.92
C LYS A 160 -10.60 13.64 -25.15
N PRO A 161 -9.69 14.32 -25.89
CA PRO A 161 -9.00 13.71 -27.01
C PRO A 161 -8.35 12.38 -26.62
N TYR A 162 -8.59 11.35 -27.43
CA TYR A 162 -8.17 9.98 -27.12
C TYR A 162 -6.65 9.86 -26.96
N ASP A 163 -5.87 10.57 -27.77
CA ASP A 163 -4.41 10.62 -27.66
C ASP A 163 -3.95 11.19 -26.32
N LYS A 164 -4.61 12.24 -25.83
CA LYS A 164 -4.34 12.83 -24.52
C LYS A 164 -4.71 11.86 -23.40
N PHE A 165 -5.88 11.22 -23.51
CA PHE A 165 -6.35 10.24 -22.54
C PHE A 165 -5.38 9.04 -22.39
N ILE A 166 -4.84 8.53 -23.50
CA ILE A 166 -3.81 7.47 -23.48
C ILE A 166 -2.53 7.98 -22.80
N ARG A 167 -2.02 9.14 -23.22
CA ARG A 167 -0.75 9.70 -22.71
C ARG A 167 -0.80 9.96 -21.21
N GLU A 168 -1.90 10.52 -20.71
CA GLU A 168 -2.09 10.74 -19.26
C GLU A 168 -2.05 9.43 -18.47
N GLN A 169 -2.60 8.34 -19.01
CA GLN A 169 -2.59 7.03 -18.33
C GLN A 169 -1.24 6.31 -18.39
N LEU A 170 -0.42 6.53 -19.43
CA LEU A 170 0.87 5.85 -19.59
C LEU A 170 2.04 6.64 -19.01
N ALA A 171 1.98 7.96 -19.02
CA ALA A 171 3.11 8.84 -18.75
C ALA A 171 2.65 10.20 -18.20
N GLY A 172 1.60 10.23 -17.38
CA GLY A 172 1.01 11.46 -16.84
C GLY A 172 1.99 12.32 -16.03
N ASP A 173 3.00 11.71 -15.43
CA ASP A 173 4.11 12.35 -14.72
C ASP A 173 5.17 12.95 -15.66
N GLU A 174 5.22 12.51 -16.92
CA GLU A 174 6.17 13.00 -17.93
C GLU A 174 5.58 14.07 -18.87
N LEU A 175 4.32 14.49 -18.67
CA LEU A 175 3.66 15.47 -19.54
C LEU A 175 4.03 16.94 -19.26
N GLN A 176 4.88 17.20 -18.26
CA GLN A 176 5.31 18.56 -17.94
C GLN A 176 6.57 18.95 -18.72
N ASP A 177 6.56 20.17 -19.26
CA ASP A 177 7.76 20.76 -19.87
C ASP A 177 8.85 20.96 -18.81
N ILE A 178 10.01 20.35 -19.03
CA ILE A 178 11.19 20.53 -18.18
C ILE A 178 11.81 21.89 -18.51
N LEU A 179 11.38 22.93 -17.79
CA LEU A 179 11.78 24.32 -18.04
C LEU A 179 13.15 24.73 -17.46
N GLY A 180 13.99 23.79 -17.00
CA GLY A 180 15.36 24.11 -16.56
C GLY A 180 16.03 23.05 -15.68
N ALA A 181 17.28 23.33 -15.25
CA ALA A 181 18.11 22.48 -14.40
C ALA A 181 17.76 22.58 -12.89
N GLY A 182 16.48 22.66 -12.55
CA GLY A 182 15.96 22.73 -11.18
C GLY A 182 15.20 21.46 -10.77
N GLU A 183 14.65 21.45 -9.55
CA GLU A 183 13.69 20.42 -9.14
C GLU A 183 12.50 20.40 -10.11
N LEU A 184 12.11 19.21 -10.56
CA LEU A 184 10.93 19.05 -11.39
C LEU A 184 9.70 19.52 -10.61
N PRO A 185 8.84 20.39 -11.17
CA PRO A 185 7.58 20.71 -10.53
C PRO A 185 6.77 19.42 -10.33
N ASN A 186 5.94 19.39 -9.29
CA ASN A 186 5.03 18.26 -9.11
C ASN A 186 4.10 18.18 -10.34
N ALA A 187 3.98 16.99 -10.91
CA ALA A 187 3.04 16.72 -11.99
C ALA A 187 1.62 17.15 -11.60
N PRO A 188 0.79 17.63 -12.54
CA PRO A 188 -0.55 18.10 -12.20
C PRO A 188 -1.36 16.91 -11.66
N PRO A 189 -2.26 17.12 -10.68
CA PRO A 189 -2.93 16.00 -10.02
C PRO A 189 -3.76 15.12 -10.96
N GLU A 190 -4.35 15.68 -12.03
CA GLU A 190 -5.21 14.93 -12.96
C GLU A 190 -4.42 13.85 -13.76
N PRO A 191 -3.33 14.18 -14.49
CA PRO A 191 -2.45 13.20 -15.11
C PRO A 191 -1.88 12.16 -14.13
N LEU A 192 -1.54 12.57 -12.90
CA LEU A 192 -1.06 11.63 -11.88
C LEU A 192 -2.14 10.62 -11.47
N VAL A 193 -3.39 11.04 -11.37
CA VAL A 193 -4.50 10.12 -11.11
C VAL A 193 -4.74 9.21 -12.31
N ALA A 194 -4.61 9.70 -13.55
CA ALA A 194 -4.75 8.88 -14.75
C ALA A 194 -3.75 7.71 -14.78
N MET A 195 -2.51 7.92 -14.33
CA MET A 195 -1.49 6.87 -14.21
C MET A 195 -1.85 5.72 -13.28
N THR A 196 -2.91 5.85 -12.48
CA THR A 196 -3.49 4.74 -11.73
C THR A 196 -3.75 3.53 -12.61
N PHE A 197 -4.05 3.70 -13.90
CA PHE A 197 -4.16 2.63 -14.89
C PHE A 197 -3.00 1.60 -14.82
N LEU A 198 -1.75 2.06 -14.69
CA LEU A 198 -0.58 1.17 -14.62
C LEU A 198 -0.50 0.38 -13.30
N ARG A 199 -1.25 0.81 -12.28
CA ARG A 199 -1.32 0.21 -10.94
C ARG A 199 -2.62 -0.55 -10.70
N LEU A 200 -3.50 -0.65 -11.70
CA LEU A 200 -4.70 -1.47 -11.64
C LEU A 200 -4.38 -2.84 -12.25
N ALA A 201 -4.05 -3.80 -11.39
CA ALA A 201 -3.80 -5.20 -11.72
C ALA A 201 -3.84 -6.05 -10.44
N PRO A 202 -4.13 -7.36 -10.53
CA PRO A 202 -3.91 -8.27 -9.41
C PRO A 202 -2.40 -8.52 -9.25
N PHE A 203 -1.72 -7.68 -8.47
CA PHE A 203 -0.31 -7.86 -8.11
C PHE A 203 -0.07 -7.55 -6.63
N THR A 204 0.97 -8.16 -6.07
CA THR A 204 1.52 -7.76 -4.76
C THR A 204 2.60 -6.70 -4.97
N GLU A 205 2.63 -5.67 -4.13
CA GLU A 205 3.73 -4.69 -4.14
C GLU A 205 5.09 -5.38 -4.17
N PRO A 206 6.06 -4.90 -4.98
CA PRO A 206 7.34 -5.56 -5.11
C PRO A 206 8.07 -5.69 -3.77
N ARG A 207 8.26 -6.93 -3.30
CA ARG A 207 9.07 -7.29 -2.12
C ARG A 207 10.47 -7.79 -2.49
N GLY A 208 10.75 -7.84 -3.79
CA GLY A 208 11.99 -8.33 -4.40
C GLY A 208 11.84 -8.47 -5.91
N ASP A 209 12.88 -8.96 -6.58
CA ASP A 209 12.98 -8.99 -8.04
C ASP A 209 11.85 -9.79 -8.72
N GLU A 210 11.42 -10.91 -8.12
CA GLU A 210 10.34 -11.75 -8.65
C GLU A 210 9.02 -10.98 -8.76
N SER A 211 8.53 -10.45 -7.63
CA SER A 211 7.32 -9.61 -7.60
C SER A 211 7.43 -8.33 -8.43
N ARG A 212 8.64 -7.75 -8.57
CA ARG A 212 8.87 -6.63 -9.50
C ARG A 212 8.70 -7.09 -10.96
N HIS A 213 9.22 -8.26 -11.30
CA HIS A 213 9.06 -8.81 -12.64
C HIS A 213 7.62 -9.16 -12.97
N GLU A 214 6.82 -9.63 -12.01
CA GLU A 214 5.38 -9.87 -12.18
C GLU A 214 4.64 -8.57 -12.47
N LEU A 215 4.79 -7.56 -11.62
CA LEU A 215 4.20 -6.21 -11.81
C LEU A 215 4.47 -5.66 -13.21
N LEU A 216 5.74 -5.64 -13.63
CA LEU A 216 6.13 -5.11 -14.93
C LEU A 216 5.58 -5.95 -16.08
N SER A 217 5.42 -7.27 -15.89
CA SER A 217 4.80 -8.15 -16.88
C SER A 217 3.29 -7.89 -17.01
N GLU A 218 2.62 -7.62 -15.89
CA GLU A 218 1.20 -7.25 -15.86
C GLU A 218 0.96 -5.90 -16.53
N MET A 219 1.79 -4.89 -16.25
CA MET A 219 1.74 -3.60 -16.95
C MET A 219 1.90 -3.80 -18.46
N THR A 220 2.92 -4.54 -18.87
CA THR A 220 3.21 -4.81 -20.30
C THR A 220 2.03 -5.48 -21.00
N SER A 221 1.46 -6.51 -20.38
CA SER A 221 0.37 -7.30 -20.95
C SER A 221 -0.92 -6.49 -21.06
N THR A 222 -1.20 -5.63 -20.09
CA THR A 222 -2.41 -4.80 -20.10
C THR A 222 -2.29 -3.63 -21.04
N VAL A 223 -1.14 -2.93 -21.07
CA VAL A 223 -0.91 -1.85 -22.03
C VAL A 223 -1.04 -2.38 -23.46
N SER A 224 -0.44 -3.54 -23.76
CA SER A 224 -0.53 -4.11 -25.10
C SER A 224 -1.95 -4.53 -25.47
N SER A 225 -2.67 -5.16 -24.54
CA SER A 225 -4.03 -5.63 -24.78
C SER A 225 -5.01 -4.46 -24.98
N VAL A 226 -4.94 -3.44 -24.11
CA VAL A 226 -5.89 -2.32 -24.10
C VAL A 226 -5.61 -1.32 -25.23
N PHE A 227 -4.35 -0.94 -25.46
CA PHE A 227 -4.04 0.13 -26.40
C PHE A 227 -3.58 -0.35 -27.78
N LEU A 228 -2.96 -1.53 -27.86
CA LEU A 228 -2.53 -2.10 -29.14
C LEU A 228 -3.52 -3.13 -29.69
N GLY A 229 -4.44 -3.62 -28.86
CA GLY A 229 -5.32 -4.73 -29.24
C GLY A 229 -4.57 -6.05 -29.43
N LEU A 230 -3.37 -6.19 -28.84
CA LEU A 230 -2.47 -7.33 -29.03
C LEU A 230 -2.21 -8.07 -27.71
N THR A 231 -2.28 -9.39 -27.77
CA THR A 231 -1.98 -10.29 -26.65
C THR A 231 -0.48 -10.53 -26.46
N VAL A 232 0.32 -9.45 -26.44
CA VAL A 232 1.78 -9.49 -26.27
C VAL A 232 2.18 -10.24 -25.00
N GLY A 233 1.34 -10.25 -23.97
CA GLY A 233 1.54 -11.06 -22.76
C GLY A 233 1.77 -12.57 -23.00
N CYS A 234 1.20 -13.15 -24.06
CA CYS A 234 1.49 -14.54 -24.43
C CYS A 234 2.96 -14.75 -24.82
N ALA A 235 3.63 -13.69 -25.30
CA ALA A 235 5.02 -13.76 -25.72
C ALA A 235 6.02 -13.85 -24.54
N LYS A 236 5.55 -13.70 -23.28
CA LYS A 236 6.37 -13.75 -22.05
C LYS A 236 7.22 -15.02 -21.93
N CYS A 237 6.64 -16.17 -22.29
CA CYS A 237 7.25 -17.49 -22.09
C CYS A 237 7.66 -18.19 -23.39
N HIS A 238 7.06 -17.82 -24.52
CA HIS A 238 7.34 -18.39 -25.84
C HIS A 238 7.01 -17.35 -26.92
N ASN A 239 7.49 -17.48 -28.16
CA ASN A 239 7.08 -16.57 -29.24
C ASN A 239 5.55 -16.60 -29.42
N HIS A 240 4.93 -15.46 -29.72
CA HIS A 240 3.47 -15.37 -29.83
C HIS A 240 2.91 -16.40 -30.83
N LYS A 241 1.75 -16.98 -30.51
CA LYS A 241 1.20 -18.14 -31.24
C LYS A 241 0.79 -17.79 -32.68
N TYR A 242 0.24 -16.60 -32.88
CA TYR A 242 -0.36 -16.19 -34.15
C TYR A 242 0.28 -14.94 -34.76
N ASP A 243 1.01 -14.18 -33.97
CA ASP A 243 1.57 -12.89 -34.38
C ASP A 243 3.09 -13.00 -34.42
N PRO A 244 3.76 -12.24 -35.30
CA PRO A 244 5.22 -12.24 -35.43
C PRO A 244 5.90 -11.47 -34.28
N ILE A 245 5.59 -11.85 -33.03
CA ILE A 245 6.09 -11.19 -31.81
C ILE A 245 6.98 -12.19 -31.07
N PRO A 246 8.31 -12.08 -31.19
CA PRO A 246 9.23 -12.94 -30.47
C PRO A 246 9.21 -12.65 -28.97
N THR A 247 9.62 -13.64 -28.17
CA THR A 247 9.76 -13.46 -26.70
C THR A 247 10.65 -12.26 -26.36
N GLU A 248 11.69 -11.99 -27.13
CA GLU A 248 12.56 -10.83 -26.91
C GLU A 248 11.80 -9.49 -26.97
N ASP A 249 10.82 -9.35 -27.87
CA ASP A 249 10.06 -8.10 -28.00
C ASP A 249 9.09 -7.88 -26.82
N PHE A 250 8.61 -8.94 -26.17
CA PHE A 250 7.92 -8.80 -24.88
C PHE A 250 8.82 -8.14 -23.84
N TYR A 251 10.08 -8.60 -23.72
CA TYR A 251 11.03 -8.03 -22.75
C TYR A 251 11.51 -6.62 -23.15
N ARG A 252 11.62 -6.31 -24.45
CA ARG A 252 11.88 -4.95 -24.93
C ARG A 252 10.73 -4.00 -24.60
N LEU A 253 9.48 -4.43 -24.78
CA LEU A 253 8.32 -3.63 -24.39
C LEU A 253 8.26 -3.43 -22.87
N LYS A 254 8.54 -4.49 -22.10
CA LYS A 254 8.63 -4.43 -20.64
C LYS A 254 9.68 -3.43 -20.14
N ALA A 255 10.76 -3.22 -20.90
CA ALA A 255 11.83 -2.29 -20.52
C ALA A 255 11.36 -0.83 -20.39
N PHE A 256 10.32 -0.41 -21.13
CA PHE A 256 9.74 0.94 -20.99
C PHE A 256 9.16 1.18 -19.60
N PHE A 257 8.67 0.15 -18.93
CA PHE A 257 8.11 0.25 -17.58
C PHE A 257 9.16 0.02 -16.48
N ALA A 258 10.40 -0.34 -16.83
CA ALA A 258 11.41 -0.70 -15.85
C ALA A 258 11.79 0.45 -14.90
N THR A 259 11.53 1.70 -15.31
CA THR A 259 11.74 2.91 -14.51
C THR A 259 10.61 3.19 -13.52
N VAL A 260 9.45 2.53 -13.64
CA VAL A 260 8.32 2.72 -12.72
C VAL A 260 8.74 2.35 -11.30
N GLN A 261 8.55 3.29 -10.39
CA GLN A 261 8.77 3.14 -8.95
C GLN A 261 7.44 3.28 -8.22
N ILE A 262 7.11 2.27 -7.42
CA ILE A 262 5.97 2.34 -6.50
C ILE A 262 6.58 2.49 -5.10
N PRO A 263 6.51 3.69 -4.48
CA PRO A 263 7.02 3.86 -3.14
C PRO A 263 6.22 2.98 -2.17
N PRO A 264 6.88 2.35 -1.18
CA PRO A 264 6.16 1.59 -0.16
C PRO A 264 5.24 2.54 0.62
N PRO A 265 4.06 2.07 1.06
CA PRO A 265 3.17 2.86 1.88
C PRO A 265 3.86 3.30 3.19
N LEU A 266 3.63 4.54 3.61
CA LEU A 266 4.10 5.01 4.92
C LEU A 266 3.39 4.23 6.03
N ARG A 267 4.02 4.10 7.21
CA ARG A 267 3.39 3.43 8.36
C ARG A 267 2.08 4.15 8.73
N GLY A 268 0.96 3.45 8.58
CA GLY A 268 -0.37 3.98 8.87
C GLY A 268 -1.11 4.57 7.66
N ASP A 269 -0.43 4.76 6.54
CA ASP A 269 -1.07 5.06 5.25
C ASP A 269 -1.39 3.74 4.56
N GLY A 270 -2.67 3.52 4.22
CA GLY A 270 -3.07 2.42 3.35
C GLY A 270 -2.46 2.55 1.95
N PHE A 271 -2.70 1.58 1.08
CA PHE A 271 -2.24 1.59 -0.32
C PHE A 271 -2.67 2.89 -1.03
N GLN A 272 -1.71 3.78 -1.30
CA GLN A 272 -1.94 5.09 -1.94
C GLN A 272 -2.04 4.95 -3.46
N ILE A 273 -3.00 4.15 -3.95
CA ILE A 273 -3.39 4.11 -5.37
C ILE A 273 -4.41 5.23 -5.61
N GLY A 274 -4.17 6.09 -6.59
CA GLY A 274 -4.93 7.33 -6.81
C GLY A 274 -4.35 8.57 -6.11
N GLY A 275 -3.26 8.41 -5.33
CA GLY A 275 -2.48 9.47 -4.70
C GLY A 275 -3.20 10.23 -3.56
N PRO A 276 -2.46 10.80 -2.60
CA PRO A 276 -3.03 11.70 -1.57
C PRO A 276 -3.23 13.12 -2.09
N THR A 277 -2.60 13.48 -3.22
CA THR A 277 -2.66 14.82 -3.80
C THR A 277 -4.10 15.15 -4.16
N PRO A 278 -4.67 16.26 -3.65
CA PRO A 278 -6.02 16.67 -4.01
C PRO A 278 -6.07 16.97 -5.51
N ALA A 279 -6.57 16.03 -6.28
CA ALA A 279 -7.05 16.31 -7.60
C ALA A 279 -8.47 16.87 -7.48
N ALA A 280 -8.75 17.95 -8.19
CA ALA A 280 -10.03 18.65 -8.17
C ALA A 280 -11.10 17.80 -8.90
N PHE A 281 -11.45 16.64 -8.33
CA PHE A 281 -12.47 15.73 -8.84
C PHE A 281 -13.76 15.79 -8.01
N TYR A 282 -14.02 16.92 -7.35
CA TYR A 282 -15.27 17.06 -6.60
C TYR A 282 -16.41 17.36 -7.56
N ARG A 283 -17.35 16.44 -7.68
CA ARG A 283 -18.67 16.76 -8.25
C ARG A 283 -19.30 17.86 -7.38
N LYS A 284 -20.26 18.60 -7.94
CA LYS A 284 -20.91 19.71 -7.25
C LYS A 284 -21.44 19.27 -5.87
N GLY A 285 -20.91 19.86 -4.80
CA GLY A 285 -21.28 19.58 -3.40
C GLY A 285 -20.42 18.53 -2.68
N GLU A 286 -19.58 17.77 -3.39
CA GLU A 286 -18.72 16.77 -2.77
C GLU A 286 -17.55 17.38 -1.99
N ALA A 287 -17.05 18.54 -2.41
CA ALA A 287 -16.02 19.26 -1.67
C ALA A 287 -16.49 19.65 -0.26
N ASP A 288 -17.72 20.18 -0.16
CA ASP A 288 -18.33 20.55 1.12
C ASP A 288 -18.63 19.31 1.97
N TRP A 289 -19.12 18.22 1.35
CA TRP A 289 -19.31 16.94 2.03
C TRP A 289 -18.00 16.38 2.57
N ALA A 290 -16.94 16.35 1.75
CA ALA A 290 -15.63 15.82 2.13
C ALA A 290 -15.03 16.62 3.29
N LYS A 291 -15.10 17.95 3.24
CA LYS A 291 -14.65 18.83 4.32
C LYS A 291 -15.44 18.61 5.61
N LYS A 292 -16.76 18.44 5.50
CA LYS A 292 -17.61 18.11 6.66
C LYS A 292 -17.27 16.74 7.23
N LYS A 293 -17.00 15.74 6.37
CA LYS A 293 -16.63 14.39 6.78
C LYS A 293 -15.26 14.34 7.45
N GLU A 294 -14.27 15.04 6.90
CA GLU A 294 -12.95 15.20 7.52
C GLU A 294 -13.07 15.80 8.92
N THR A 295 -13.86 16.88 9.06
CA THR A 295 -14.12 17.51 10.36
C THR A 295 -14.73 16.52 11.35
N GLN A 296 -15.77 15.79 10.94
CA GLN A 296 -16.40 14.74 11.76
C GLN A 296 -15.39 13.66 12.19
N LEU A 297 -14.54 13.18 11.28
CA LEU A 297 -13.55 12.16 11.58
C LEU A 297 -12.49 12.67 12.55
N ARG A 298 -12.04 13.93 12.41
CA ARG A 298 -11.10 14.56 13.35
C ARG A 298 -11.71 14.67 14.76
N GLU A 299 -12.98 15.02 14.88
CA GLU A 299 -13.70 15.05 16.15
C GLU A 299 -13.83 13.66 16.77
N GLN A 300 -14.16 12.65 15.98
CA GLN A 300 -14.22 11.25 16.43
C GLN A 300 -12.85 10.75 16.90
N ALA A 301 -11.79 11.02 16.16
CA ALA A 301 -10.43 10.65 16.54
C ALA A 301 -10.01 11.35 17.86
N ALA A 302 -10.32 12.64 18.01
CA ALA A 302 -10.06 13.37 19.25
C ALA A 302 -10.87 12.81 20.43
N SER A 303 -12.11 12.40 20.21
CA SER A 303 -12.94 11.74 21.22
C SER A 303 -12.37 10.38 21.62
N ALA A 304 -12.03 9.54 20.65
CA ALA A 304 -11.43 8.22 20.88
C ALA A 304 -10.11 8.32 21.65
N ALA A 305 -9.27 9.33 21.34
CA ALA A 305 -8.04 9.57 22.08
C ALA A 305 -8.29 9.90 23.57
N LYS A 306 -9.33 10.70 23.87
CA LYS A 306 -9.73 10.99 25.26
C LYS A 306 -10.28 9.76 25.97
N GLU A 307 -11.07 8.96 25.26
CA GLU A 307 -11.63 7.71 25.77
C GLU A 307 -10.52 6.70 26.08
N LEU A 308 -9.52 6.57 25.21
CA LEU A 308 -8.34 5.73 25.43
C LEU A 308 -7.63 6.11 26.73
N VAL A 309 -7.35 7.39 26.97
CA VAL A 309 -6.73 7.86 28.23
C VAL A 309 -7.59 7.46 29.44
N THR A 310 -8.91 7.66 29.34
CA THR A 310 -9.85 7.34 30.42
C THR A 310 -9.88 5.84 30.71
N LEU A 311 -10.02 5.01 29.68
CA LEU A 311 -10.05 3.55 29.79
C LEU A 311 -8.71 3.00 30.28
N SER A 312 -7.58 3.55 29.80
CA SER A 312 -6.25 3.20 30.31
C SER A 312 -6.12 3.51 31.81
N SER A 313 -6.59 4.69 32.25
CA SER A 313 -6.57 5.04 33.68
C SER A 313 -7.47 4.12 34.51
N GLN A 314 -8.67 3.79 34.03
CA GLN A 314 -9.58 2.87 34.70
C GLN A 314 -8.98 1.46 34.78
N LEU A 315 -8.35 0.99 33.70
CA LEU A 315 -7.67 -0.29 33.66
C LEU A 315 -6.52 -0.32 34.68
N GLN A 316 -5.67 0.70 34.70
CA GLN A 316 -4.60 0.84 35.69
C GLN A 316 -5.13 0.81 37.13
N GLN A 317 -6.22 1.52 37.40
CA GLN A 317 -6.85 1.54 38.72
C GLN A 317 -7.44 0.17 39.10
N LYS A 318 -8.07 -0.53 38.16
CA LYS A 318 -8.64 -1.87 38.38
C LYS A 318 -7.58 -2.93 38.61
N LEU A 319 -6.47 -2.86 37.88
CA LEU A 319 -5.38 -3.82 37.99
C LEU A 319 -4.68 -3.74 39.35
N LYS A 320 -4.83 -2.64 40.10
CA LYS A 320 -4.25 -2.43 41.45
C LYS A 320 -2.82 -3.00 41.54
N LEU A 321 -2.00 -2.74 40.52
CA LEU A 321 -0.66 -3.31 40.42
C LEU A 321 0.21 -2.72 41.54
N GLN A 322 0.25 -3.41 42.67
CA GLN A 322 1.27 -3.24 43.69
C GLN A 322 2.53 -3.93 43.18
N ALA A 323 3.17 -3.35 42.17
CA ALA A 323 4.52 -3.77 41.83
C ALA A 323 5.45 -3.04 42.81
N GLY A 324 6.22 -3.82 43.55
CA GLY A 324 7.41 -3.34 44.21
C GLY A 324 8.65 -3.75 43.42
N PHE A 325 9.81 -3.56 44.01
CA PHE A 325 11.06 -3.95 43.38
C PHE A 325 11.36 -5.42 43.62
N GLY A 326 11.74 -6.12 42.54
CA GLY A 326 12.20 -7.50 42.57
C GLY A 326 13.67 -7.60 42.18
N ILE A 327 14.44 -8.37 42.93
CA ILE A 327 15.80 -8.75 42.56
C ILE A 327 15.81 -10.26 42.37
N GLN A 328 16.30 -10.67 41.21
CA GLN A 328 16.62 -12.05 40.93
C GLN A 328 18.14 -12.18 40.92
N THR A 329 18.65 -13.06 41.77
CA THR A 329 20.04 -13.50 41.70
C THR A 329 20.07 -14.86 41.01
N LEU A 330 20.79 -14.93 39.90
CA LEU A 330 20.97 -16.15 39.12
C LEU A 330 22.31 -16.78 39.50
N GLY A 331 22.26 -17.87 40.28
CA GLY A 331 23.45 -18.62 40.70
C GLY A 331 23.78 -19.79 39.75
N GLY A 332 23.01 -20.00 38.68
CA GLY A 332 23.19 -21.14 37.78
C GLY A 332 23.01 -22.47 38.52
N SER A 333 24.03 -23.33 38.52
CA SER A 333 24.03 -24.61 39.24
C SER A 333 23.96 -24.46 40.78
N PHE A 334 24.24 -23.27 41.32
CA PHE A 334 24.18 -22.99 42.76
C PHE A 334 22.79 -22.66 43.27
N GLY A 335 21.77 -22.67 42.40
CA GLY A 335 20.40 -22.28 42.71
C GLY A 335 20.18 -20.77 42.55
N ASN A 336 18.91 -20.37 42.47
CA ASN A 336 18.51 -18.97 42.32
C ASN A 336 17.82 -18.48 43.60
N ASP A 337 18.06 -17.23 43.96
CA ASP A 337 17.32 -16.54 45.01
C ASP A 337 16.56 -15.35 44.43
N TYR A 338 15.29 -15.25 44.81
CA TYR A 338 14.40 -14.17 44.45
C TYR A 338 14.05 -13.39 45.71
N PHE A 339 14.15 -12.07 45.62
CA PHE A 339 13.74 -11.16 46.67
C PHE A 339 12.76 -10.16 46.08
N PHE A 340 11.61 -10.00 46.72
CA PHE A 340 10.58 -9.06 46.30
C PHE A 340 10.22 -8.16 47.48
N ASP A 341 10.26 -6.86 47.26
CA ASP A 341 9.57 -5.88 48.09
C ASP A 341 8.16 -5.68 47.53
N ARG A 342 7.16 -5.59 48.41
CA ARG A 342 5.75 -5.38 48.01
C ARG A 342 5.31 -3.93 48.11
N ARG A 343 6.21 -3.03 48.50
CA ARG A 343 5.90 -1.60 48.56
C ARG A 343 5.51 -1.08 47.19
N GLN A 344 4.49 -0.22 47.17
CA GLN A 344 3.97 0.36 45.96
C GLN A 344 4.94 1.43 45.43
N VAL A 345 5.57 1.15 44.29
CA VAL A 345 6.51 2.06 43.60
C VAL A 345 6.08 2.39 42.17
N THR A 346 4.81 2.08 41.85
CA THR A 346 4.17 2.30 40.54
C THR A 346 3.43 3.64 40.46
N ASP A 347 3.90 4.66 41.17
CA ASP A 347 3.22 5.96 41.27
C ASP A 347 3.83 7.05 40.36
N ASN A 348 4.70 6.66 39.42
CA ASN A 348 5.45 7.54 38.51
C ASN A 348 6.36 8.56 39.20
N LYS A 349 6.74 8.34 40.47
CA LYS A 349 7.73 9.16 41.18
C LYS A 349 9.09 8.48 41.23
N PRO A 350 10.18 9.26 41.37
CA PRO A 350 11.48 8.69 41.71
C PRO A 350 11.43 8.01 43.08
N HIS A 351 11.95 6.78 43.14
CA HIS A 351 12.13 6.02 44.37
C HIS A 351 13.60 5.67 44.55
N THR A 352 14.05 5.63 45.80
CA THR A 352 15.41 5.20 46.13
C THR A 352 15.40 3.75 46.54
N THR A 353 16.28 2.94 45.95
CA THR A 353 16.51 1.56 46.36
C THR A 353 17.93 1.34 46.83
N VAL A 354 18.09 0.68 47.97
CA VAL A 354 19.40 0.23 48.46
C VAL A 354 19.37 -1.27 48.71
N ILE A 355 20.37 -1.94 48.18
CA ILE A 355 20.56 -3.38 48.30
C ILE A 355 21.88 -3.59 49.02
N THR A 356 21.85 -4.21 50.19
CA THR A 356 23.05 -4.46 50.98
C THR A 356 23.11 -5.93 51.40
N ALA A 357 24.31 -6.50 51.43
CA ALA A 357 24.55 -7.87 51.83
C ALA A 357 25.55 -7.89 52.98
N SER A 358 25.18 -8.48 54.11
CA SER A 358 26.05 -8.60 55.28
C SER A 358 25.82 -9.92 55.98
N LYS A 359 26.90 -10.62 56.36
CA LYS A 359 26.87 -11.87 57.13
C LYS A 359 25.93 -12.93 56.51
N GLY A 360 25.98 -13.09 55.19
CA GLY A 360 25.15 -14.05 54.46
C GLY A 360 23.66 -13.71 54.38
N ARG A 361 23.27 -12.45 54.65
CA ARG A 361 21.89 -11.98 54.52
C ARG A 361 21.81 -10.74 53.66
N TRP A 362 20.87 -10.72 52.74
CA TRP A 362 20.49 -9.51 52.02
C TRP A 362 19.51 -8.70 52.85
N GLN A 363 19.64 -7.39 52.75
CA GLN A 363 18.66 -6.44 53.23
C GLN A 363 18.33 -5.51 52.09
N TYR A 364 17.03 -5.28 51.94
CA TYR A 364 16.49 -4.45 50.89
C TYR A 364 15.82 -3.23 51.50
N TYR A 365 16.13 -2.06 50.96
CA TYR A 365 15.52 -0.80 51.38
C TYR A 365 14.86 -0.12 50.18
N THR A 366 13.65 0.35 50.40
CA THR A 366 12.91 1.23 49.49
C THR A 366 12.58 2.50 50.25
N ASP A 367 12.98 3.64 49.70
CA ASP A 367 12.81 4.96 50.29
C ASP A 367 13.23 5.00 51.77
N GLY A 368 14.43 4.46 52.04
CA GLY A 368 15.06 4.51 53.36
C GLY A 368 14.56 3.48 54.38
N ARG A 369 13.49 2.74 54.07
CA ARG A 369 12.85 1.80 54.98
C ARG A 369 13.31 0.38 54.69
N LEU A 370 13.64 -0.42 55.71
CA LEU A 370 13.95 -1.84 55.54
C LEU A 370 12.70 -2.62 55.11
N SER A 371 12.76 -3.39 54.03
CA SER A 371 11.64 -4.24 53.59
C SER A 371 11.43 -5.39 54.56
N THR A 372 10.19 -5.56 55.03
CA THR A 372 9.78 -6.56 56.04
C THR A 372 9.16 -7.82 55.44
N ASP A 373 8.73 -7.76 54.18
CA ASP A 373 8.02 -8.84 53.48
C ASP A 373 8.91 -9.56 52.45
N GLN A 374 10.23 -9.51 52.67
CA GLN A 374 11.23 -10.08 51.75
C GLN A 374 10.96 -11.56 51.50
N GLY A 375 10.83 -11.93 50.22
CA GLY A 375 10.67 -13.32 49.80
C GLY A 375 9.26 -13.91 50.00
N SER A 376 8.29 -13.12 50.44
CA SER A 376 6.90 -13.58 50.57
C SER A 376 6.22 -13.95 49.23
N LEU A 377 6.81 -13.53 48.11
CA LEU A 377 6.40 -13.90 46.73
C LEU A 377 7.50 -14.66 45.99
N SER A 378 8.66 -14.88 46.62
CA SER A 378 9.70 -15.72 46.03
C SER A 378 9.26 -17.17 46.15
N GLY A 379 9.38 -17.94 45.07
CA GLY A 379 9.17 -19.38 45.11
C GLY A 379 10.23 -20.09 45.97
N SER A 380 10.68 -21.26 45.55
CA SER A 380 11.77 -21.94 46.29
C SER A 380 13.10 -21.19 46.08
N ASN A 381 13.53 -20.38 47.05
CA ASN A 381 14.90 -19.87 47.12
C ASN A 381 15.82 -21.03 47.53
N ARG A 382 16.54 -21.58 46.55
CA ARG A 382 17.46 -22.72 46.73
C ARG A 382 18.91 -22.30 46.47
N GLY A 383 19.18 -21.00 46.34
CA GLY A 383 20.51 -20.47 46.19
C GLY A 383 21.31 -20.67 47.46
N HIS A 384 22.48 -21.31 47.36
CA HIS A 384 23.48 -21.29 48.43
C HIS A 384 24.51 -20.24 48.08
N TRP A 385 24.18 -18.96 48.26
CA TRP A 385 25.12 -17.89 47.95
C TRP A 385 25.97 -17.49 49.16
N TYR A 386 27.28 -17.58 48.95
CA TYR A 386 28.34 -17.35 49.93
C TYR A 386 28.66 -15.84 50.00
N ASN A 387 29.05 -15.37 51.19
CA ASN A 387 29.50 -14.00 51.47
C ASN A 387 30.33 -13.36 50.33
N GLY A 388 29.71 -12.44 49.59
CA GLY A 388 30.37 -11.42 48.78
C GLY A 388 30.76 -11.81 47.35
N LEU A 389 30.57 -10.87 46.42
CA LEU A 389 31.24 -10.86 45.12
C LEU A 389 32.74 -10.64 45.37
N THR A 390 33.56 -11.67 45.23
CA THR A 390 34.99 -11.58 45.60
C THR A 390 35.79 -10.69 44.65
N LYS A 391 35.48 -10.69 43.35
CA LYS A 391 36.11 -9.84 42.32
C LYS A 391 35.15 -9.59 41.14
N PRO A 392 34.21 -8.63 41.24
CA PRO A 392 33.37 -8.28 40.10
C PRO A 392 34.24 -7.65 39.00
N SER A 393 34.14 -8.16 37.77
CA SER A 393 34.90 -7.64 36.61
C SER A 393 34.08 -6.73 35.71
N TYR A 394 32.74 -6.85 35.74
CA TYR A 394 31.85 -6.14 34.83
C TYR A 394 30.54 -5.77 35.53
N LEU A 395 29.98 -4.61 35.18
CA LEU A 395 28.66 -4.14 35.58
C LEU A 395 27.81 -3.95 34.31
N SER A 396 26.58 -4.44 34.31
CA SER A 396 25.61 -4.20 33.23
C SER A 396 24.42 -3.44 33.79
N LEU A 397 23.99 -2.41 33.06
CA LEU A 397 22.85 -1.56 33.42
C LEU A 397 21.80 -1.62 32.33
N GLY A 398 20.53 -1.59 32.71
CA GLY A 398 19.42 -1.59 31.75
C GLY A 398 19.08 -2.97 31.15
N ALA A 399 19.97 -3.95 31.24
CA ALA A 399 19.66 -5.33 30.86
C ALA A 399 20.51 -6.36 31.62
N ALA A 400 19.93 -7.55 31.85
CA ALA A 400 20.68 -8.70 32.36
C ALA A 400 21.51 -9.34 31.24
N THR A 401 22.80 -9.57 31.50
CA THR A 401 23.75 -10.14 30.53
C THR A 401 24.30 -11.50 30.92
N ASN A 402 23.99 -11.99 32.13
CA ASN A 402 24.49 -13.24 32.68
C ASN A 402 26.03 -13.38 32.59
N GLY A 403 26.76 -12.25 32.69
CA GLY A 403 28.22 -12.21 32.60
C GLY A 403 28.79 -12.28 31.17
N THR A 404 27.95 -12.42 30.14
CA THR A 404 28.38 -12.50 28.73
C THR A 404 28.67 -11.13 28.11
N GLY A 405 28.20 -10.06 28.74
CA GLY A 405 28.20 -8.71 28.18
C GLY A 405 27.18 -8.48 27.06
N LYS A 406 26.37 -9.49 26.70
CA LYS A 406 25.29 -9.37 25.70
C LYS A 406 23.92 -9.42 26.39
N PRO A 407 22.97 -8.52 26.06
CA PRO A 407 21.61 -8.57 26.59
C PRO A 407 20.91 -9.85 26.14
N GLU A 408 20.31 -10.60 27.07
CA GLU A 408 19.63 -11.85 26.71
C GLU A 408 18.11 -11.70 26.66
N LEU A 409 17.43 -11.28 27.74
CA LEU A 409 15.96 -11.39 27.80
C LEU A 409 15.21 -10.35 28.65
N ALA A 410 15.89 -9.58 29.51
CA ALA A 410 15.23 -8.66 30.45
C ALA A 410 15.75 -7.23 30.27
N PHE A 411 14.96 -6.40 29.58
CA PHE A 411 15.25 -4.97 29.43
C PHE A 411 14.51 -4.18 30.51
N PHE A 412 15.23 -3.27 31.16
CA PHE A 412 14.64 -2.31 32.07
C PHE A 412 13.88 -1.24 31.27
N ASN A 413 12.60 -1.06 31.60
CA ASN A 413 11.77 -0.01 31.03
C ASN A 413 11.48 1.05 32.11
N GLY A 414 12.21 2.16 32.08
CA GLY A 414 12.08 3.23 33.06
C GLY A 414 13.24 4.21 33.00
N ARG A 415 13.35 5.08 34.02
CA ARG A 415 14.48 6.00 34.20
C ARG A 415 15.27 5.59 35.45
N ILE A 416 16.60 5.60 35.36
CA ILE A 416 17.52 5.37 36.49
C ILE A 416 18.47 6.55 36.56
N SER A 417 18.78 7.00 37.77
CA SER A 417 19.79 8.02 38.05
C SER A 417 20.54 7.61 39.32
N GLN A 418 21.78 8.09 39.47
CA GLN A 418 22.51 8.03 40.75
C GLN A 418 22.75 6.59 41.25
N ILE A 419 23.59 5.85 40.53
CA ILE A 419 23.94 4.46 40.87
C ILE A 419 25.25 4.44 41.65
N LEU A 420 25.19 4.09 42.93
CA LEU A 420 26.37 4.01 43.80
C LEU A 420 26.62 2.55 44.22
N VAL A 421 27.88 2.11 44.19
CA VAL A 421 28.29 0.76 44.63
C VAL A 421 29.37 0.87 45.70
N PHE A 422 29.09 0.30 46.86
CA PHE A 422 30.03 0.24 47.99
C PHE A 422 30.63 -1.16 48.14
N ASN A 423 31.90 -1.26 48.55
CA ASN A 423 32.53 -2.55 48.89
C ASN A 423 32.23 -3.03 50.32
N ARG A 424 31.37 -2.32 51.04
CA ARG A 424 30.91 -2.67 52.37
C ARG A 424 29.39 -2.48 52.47
N PRO A 425 28.72 -3.20 53.39
CA PRO A 425 27.32 -2.95 53.65
C PRO A 425 27.13 -1.55 54.27
N LEU A 426 26.10 -0.83 53.80
CA LEU A 426 25.63 0.39 54.44
C LEU A 426 24.78 0.05 55.67
N THR A 427 24.92 0.84 56.73
CA THR A 427 24.06 0.77 57.91
C THR A 427 22.69 1.41 57.64
N ALA A 428 21.68 1.09 58.45
CA ALA A 428 20.34 1.67 58.30
C ALA A 428 20.32 3.23 58.39
N ALA A 429 21.26 3.82 59.13
CA ALA A 429 21.42 5.27 59.20
C ALA A 429 22.02 5.83 57.90
N GLU A 430 23.03 5.15 57.34
CA GLU A 430 23.68 5.57 56.09
C GLU A 430 22.74 5.47 54.87
N VAL A 431 21.84 4.48 54.84
CA VAL A 431 20.84 4.31 53.76
C VAL A 431 19.94 5.55 53.56
N ASN A 432 19.74 6.36 54.61
CA ASN A 432 18.88 7.54 54.59
C ASN A 432 19.65 8.85 54.32
N LEU A 433 20.96 8.78 54.07
CA LEU A 433 21.75 9.96 53.75
C LEU A 433 21.45 10.46 52.33
N SER A 434 21.63 11.77 52.13
CA SER A 434 21.56 12.35 50.79
C SER A 434 22.75 11.92 49.94
N ILE A 435 22.62 12.01 48.61
CA ILE A 435 23.67 11.61 47.67
C ILE A 435 24.97 12.38 47.92
N GLU A 436 24.88 13.66 48.25
CA GLU A 436 26.03 14.52 48.56
C GLU A 436 26.80 14.05 49.80
N LYS A 437 26.14 13.32 50.70
CA LYS A 437 26.79 12.72 51.88
C LYS A 437 27.28 11.30 51.59
N LEU A 438 26.55 10.55 50.76
CA LEU A 438 26.92 9.20 50.36
C LEU A 438 28.23 9.16 49.57
N LYS A 439 28.48 10.17 48.71
CA LYS A 439 29.71 10.24 47.91
C LYS A 439 30.99 10.31 48.75
N ASP A 440 30.90 10.88 49.95
CA ASP A 440 32.04 11.08 50.86
C ASP A 440 32.22 9.91 51.84
N LEU A 441 31.34 8.91 51.80
CA LEU A 441 31.44 7.74 52.67
C LEU A 441 32.58 6.81 52.24
N GLU A 442 33.31 6.32 53.23
CA GLU A 442 34.33 5.30 53.02
C GLU A 442 33.73 4.04 52.37
N GLY A 443 34.43 3.48 51.39
CA GLY A 443 34.06 2.22 50.74
C GLY A 443 33.26 2.38 49.44
N LEU A 444 32.97 3.60 48.98
CA LEU A 444 32.43 3.83 47.64
C LEU A 444 33.45 3.36 46.58
N ARG A 445 33.01 2.58 45.59
CA ARG A 445 33.85 2.00 44.53
C ARG A 445 33.46 2.41 43.13
N PHE A 446 32.21 2.81 42.95
CA PHE A 446 31.66 3.21 41.67
C PHE A 446 30.47 4.14 41.94
N TRP A 447 30.41 5.23 41.19
CA TRP A 447 29.26 6.12 41.16
C TRP A 447 28.99 6.50 39.72
N LEU A 448 27.76 6.26 39.26
CA LEU A 448 27.27 6.76 37.99
C LEU A 448 26.13 7.75 38.24
N ASP A 449 26.39 9.02 37.96
CA ASP A 449 25.36 10.00 37.77
C ASP A 449 24.75 9.88 36.36
N ALA A 450 23.76 8.99 36.18
CA ALA A 450 23.09 8.84 34.88
C ALA A 450 22.18 10.03 34.50
N SER A 451 22.15 11.08 35.34
CA SER A 451 21.62 12.38 34.95
C SER A 451 22.68 13.28 34.32
N ASP A 452 23.94 12.87 34.23
CA ASP A 452 25.05 13.51 33.49
C ASP A 452 25.66 12.55 32.45
N LEU A 453 25.18 12.61 31.21
CA LEU A 453 25.36 11.53 30.23
C LEU A 453 26.81 11.34 29.72
N ASP A 454 27.68 12.34 29.87
CA ASP A 454 29.10 12.26 29.51
C ASP A 454 30.04 11.99 30.71
N GLY A 455 29.49 12.03 31.93
CA GLY A 455 30.16 11.73 33.19
C GLY A 455 31.10 12.83 33.70
N ASP A 456 31.25 13.96 33.01
CA ASP A 456 32.14 15.05 33.43
C ASP A 456 31.36 16.13 34.19
N PRO A 457 31.46 16.22 35.53
CA PRO A 457 30.67 17.15 36.33
C PRO A 457 31.04 18.62 36.09
N ALA A 458 32.07 18.91 35.30
CA ALA A 458 32.43 20.26 34.87
C ALA A 458 31.70 20.69 33.59
N THR A 459 30.98 19.80 32.91
CA THR A 459 30.25 20.08 31.67
C THR A 459 28.74 19.96 31.84
N ALA A 460 28.00 20.63 30.96
CA ALA A 460 26.55 20.52 30.94
C ALA A 460 26.14 19.30 30.11
N ASN A 461 25.08 18.62 30.53
CA ASN A 461 24.53 17.47 29.82
C ASN A 461 24.42 17.67 28.30
N PRO A 462 24.80 16.66 27.51
CA PRO A 462 24.54 16.63 26.07
C PRO A 462 23.05 16.87 25.74
N GLN A 463 22.78 17.63 24.68
CA GLN A 463 21.40 17.80 24.21
C GLN A 463 20.85 16.49 23.62
N ALA A 464 19.53 16.31 23.73
CA ALA A 464 18.85 15.14 23.18
C ALA A 464 19.20 14.92 21.70
N GLY A 465 19.73 13.73 21.36
CA GLY A 465 20.20 13.38 20.02
C GLY A 465 21.72 13.51 19.80
N SER A 466 22.48 13.98 20.78
CA SER A 466 23.95 14.07 20.70
C SER A 466 24.63 12.71 20.90
N VAL A 467 25.73 12.47 20.19
CA VAL A 467 26.57 11.27 20.34
C VAL A 467 27.63 11.51 21.41
N VAL A 468 27.56 10.77 22.53
CA VAL A 468 28.61 10.76 23.56
C VAL A 468 29.63 9.70 23.21
N ALA A 469 30.77 10.12 22.65
CA ALA A 469 31.79 9.21 22.13
C ALA A 469 32.85 8.77 23.17
N SER A 470 32.91 9.44 24.32
CA SER A 470 33.84 9.14 25.40
C SER A 470 33.19 9.43 26.74
N TRP A 471 33.43 8.55 27.70
CA TRP A 471 32.97 8.66 29.07
C TRP A 471 34.15 9.04 29.96
N LYS A 472 33.95 9.97 30.87
CA LYS A 472 34.95 10.37 31.86
C LYS A 472 34.26 10.26 33.21
N ASP A 473 34.77 9.43 34.11
CA ASP A 473 34.30 9.32 35.50
C ASP A 473 35.35 10.00 36.40
#